data_AF-A0A483Z5R4-F1
#
_entry.id   AF-A0A483Z5R4-F1
#
_cell.length_a   1.000
_cell.length_b   1.000
_cell.length_c   1.000
_cell.angle_alpha   90.00
_cell.angle_beta   90.00
_cell.angle_gamma   90.00
#
_symmetry.space_group_name_H-M   'P 1'
#
loop_
_entity.id
_entity.type
_entity.pdbx_description
1 polymer ?
#
loop_
_entity_poly.entity_id
_entity_poly.type
_entity_poly.pdbx_seq_one_letter_code
_entity_poly.pdbx_strand_id
1 'polypeptide(L)'
;MKLEASLKHFSPQGMHITDDAKSTSPNRLNGPDFMPGIGVTSSRARFGLAAFFGKAGISKTDEQLAIQALAQFAIKNAPKNVRKAAGDKLGTCMLTLAQFAFAEYSRSAATSATCHSCSGTGFISSHEDVIKHPGIFDADGVEVKAPKIRNELVKRVCG
;
A
#
# COMPACT_ATOMS: atom_id res chain seq x y z
N MET A 1 14.77 22.51 4.25
CA MET A 1 14.64 21.31 5.12
C MET A 1 14.23 20.13 4.24
N LYS A 2 14.99 19.02 4.22
CA LYS A 2 14.53 17.77 3.59
C LYS A 2 13.72 17.00 4.63
N LEU A 3 12.40 16.86 4.41
CA LEU A 3 11.49 16.17 5.34
C LEU A 3 11.88 14.70 5.57
N GLU A 4 12.39 14.03 4.54
CA GLU A 4 12.93 12.66 4.63
C GLU A 4 13.98 12.49 5.75
N ALA A 5 14.85 13.48 5.94
CA ALA A 5 15.90 13.44 6.95
C ALA A 5 15.36 13.58 8.39
N SER A 6 14.14 14.10 8.53
CA SER A 6 13.50 14.27 9.83
C SER A 6 13.02 12.93 10.41
N LEU A 7 12.76 11.93 9.57
CA LEU A 7 12.34 10.58 9.99
C LEU A 7 13.35 9.90 10.94
N LYS A 8 14.65 10.20 10.78
CA LYS A 8 15.73 9.67 11.64
C LYS A 8 15.58 10.06 13.11
N HIS A 9 14.82 11.11 13.43
CA HIS A 9 14.59 11.56 14.81
C HIS A 9 13.50 10.75 15.52
N PHE A 10 12.68 9.99 14.78
CA PHE A 10 11.64 9.12 15.34
C PHE A 10 12.11 7.68 15.56
N SER A 11 13.28 7.32 15.03
CA SER A 11 13.92 6.02 15.25
C SER A 11 15.33 6.25 15.78
N PRO A 12 15.55 6.23 17.11
CA PRO A 12 16.85 6.51 17.68
C PRO A 12 17.86 5.50 17.12
N GLN A 13 18.80 5.99 16.34
CA GLN A 13 19.98 5.20 15.99
C GLN A 13 20.76 4.96 17.28
N GLY A 14 21.31 3.76 17.46
CA GLY A 14 22.07 3.39 18.65
C GLY A 14 23.14 4.43 18.97
N MET A 15 23.57 4.48 20.24
CA MET A 15 24.52 5.48 20.72
C MET A 15 25.77 5.51 19.84
N HIS A 16 25.94 6.58 19.08
CA HIS A 16 27.08 6.79 18.19
C HIS A 16 28.26 7.31 19.04
N ILE A 17 29.01 6.38 19.64
CA ILE A 17 30.24 6.69 20.38
C ILE A 17 31.37 6.84 19.33
N THR A 18 31.65 8.09 18.96
CA THR A 18 32.77 8.46 18.09
C THR A 18 33.39 9.75 18.60
N ASP A 19 34.72 9.87 18.51
CA ASP A 19 35.47 11.10 18.82
C ASP A 19 35.31 12.19 17.73
N ASP A 20 34.61 11.89 16.63
CA ASP A 20 34.37 12.81 15.53
C ASP A 20 33.66 14.09 16.00
N ALA A 21 34.28 15.24 15.74
CA ALA A 21 33.67 16.55 15.95
C ALA A 21 32.31 16.61 15.23
N LYS A 22 31.25 17.02 15.94
CA LYS A 22 29.90 17.18 15.35
C LYS A 22 30.01 18.03 14.07
N SER A 23 29.72 17.40 12.93
CA SER A 23 29.67 18.09 11.64
C SER A 23 28.84 19.38 11.73
N THR A 24 29.47 20.51 11.39
CA THR A 24 28.91 21.87 11.35
C THR A 24 28.15 22.16 10.06
N SER A 25 27.82 21.11 9.28
CA SER A 25 27.09 21.28 8.02
C SER A 25 25.77 22.03 8.24
N PRO A 26 25.51 23.13 7.51
CA PRO A 26 24.28 23.90 7.64
C PRO A 26 23.03 23.11 7.23
N ASN A 27 23.20 21.93 6.61
CA ASN A 27 22.10 21.02 6.26
C ASN A 27 21.80 19.97 7.35
N ARG A 28 22.49 19.99 8.49
CA ARG A 28 22.23 19.08 9.60
C ARG A 28 21.01 19.55 10.38
N LEU A 29 19.93 18.76 10.34
CA LEU A 29 18.82 18.94 11.26
C LEU A 29 19.24 18.38 12.62
N ASN A 30 19.30 19.25 13.63
CA ASN A 30 19.50 18.82 15.02
C ASN A 30 18.13 18.75 15.72
N GLY A 31 18.03 17.92 16.77
CA GLY A 31 16.83 17.80 17.60
C GLY A 31 16.17 19.14 18.02
N PRO A 32 16.92 20.22 18.35
CA PRO A 32 16.36 21.51 18.72
C PRO A 32 15.60 22.24 17.59
N ASP A 33 15.98 22.06 16.32
CA ASP A 33 15.32 22.74 15.19
C ASP A 33 14.13 21.93 14.65
N PHE A 34 14.15 20.62 14.91
CA PHE A 34 13.15 19.67 14.46
C PHE A 34 11.81 19.85 15.17
N MET A 35 11.80 19.93 16.51
CA MET A 35 10.55 20.05 17.28
C MET A 35 9.77 21.34 16.98
N PRO A 36 10.41 22.54 16.92
CA PRO A 36 9.75 23.76 16.48
C PRO A 36 9.28 23.69 15.03
N GLY A 37 10.08 23.10 14.13
CA GLY A 37 9.72 22.92 12.72
C GLY A 37 8.45 22.10 12.54
N ILE A 38 8.30 21.00 13.29
CA ILE A 38 7.05 20.22 13.33
C ILE A 38 5.89 21.05 13.87
N GLY A 39 6.10 21.80 14.96
CA GLY A 39 5.07 22.65 15.56
C GLY A 39 4.53 23.69 14.57
N VAL A 40 5.42 24.42 13.88
CA VAL A 40 5.06 25.41 12.86
C VAL A 40 4.36 24.75 11.67
N THR A 41 4.85 23.59 11.23
CA THR A 41 4.26 22.85 10.09
C THR A 41 2.87 22.32 10.44
N SER A 42 2.67 21.83 11.66
CA SER A 42 1.35 21.37 12.13
C SER A 42 0.33 22.51 12.15
N SER A 43 0.76 23.73 12.52
CA SER A 43 -0.09 24.92 12.50
C SER A 43 -0.52 25.34 11.08
N ARG A 44 0.38 25.23 10.10
CA ARG A 44 0.12 25.72 8.73
C ARG A 44 -0.38 24.66 7.75
N ALA A 45 0.04 23.41 7.93
CA ALA A 45 -0.12 22.33 6.97
C ALA A 45 -0.43 20.99 7.67
N ARG A 46 -1.36 21.03 8.64
CA ARG A 46 -1.73 19.87 9.48
C ARG A 46 -2.04 18.60 8.68
N PHE A 47 -2.80 18.72 7.59
CA PHE A 47 -3.13 17.59 6.73
C PHE A 47 -1.90 16.97 6.08
N GLY A 48 -1.03 17.79 5.47
CA GLY A 48 0.17 17.30 4.78
C GLY A 48 1.15 16.64 5.75
N LEU A 49 1.30 17.21 6.94
CA LEU A 49 2.11 16.62 8.01
C LEU A 49 1.53 15.28 8.49
N ALA A 50 0.22 15.22 8.70
CA ALA A 50 -0.46 13.99 9.10
C ALA A 50 -0.33 12.89 8.02
N ALA A 51 -0.48 13.26 6.75
CA ALA A 51 -0.29 12.33 5.64
C ALA A 51 1.17 11.84 5.54
N PHE A 52 2.14 12.71 5.78
CA PHE A 52 3.57 12.35 5.79
C PHE A 52 3.91 11.38 6.93
N PHE A 53 3.46 11.65 8.16
CA PHE A 53 3.71 10.76 9.30
C PHE A 53 2.94 9.45 9.22
N GLY A 54 1.71 9.48 8.68
CA GLY A 54 0.94 8.28 8.39
C GLY A 54 1.64 7.40 7.36
N LYS A 55 2.09 7.97 6.25
CA LYS A 55 2.85 7.24 5.21
C LYS A 55 4.15 6.64 5.76
N ALA A 56 4.85 7.37 6.62
CA ALA A 56 6.08 6.89 7.23
C ALA A 56 5.87 5.84 8.33
N GLY A 57 4.62 5.53 8.71
CA GLY A 57 4.31 4.57 9.77
C GLY A 57 4.67 5.05 11.18
N ILE A 58 4.94 6.35 11.37
CA ILE A 58 5.33 6.93 12.67
C ILE A 58 4.13 7.08 13.60
N SER A 59 2.96 7.42 13.03
CA SER A 59 1.78 7.76 13.82
C SER A 59 0.50 7.25 13.15
N LYS A 60 -0.14 6.28 13.79
CA LYS A 60 -1.46 5.75 13.37
C LYS A 60 -2.56 6.79 13.53
N THR A 61 -2.43 7.67 14.53
CA THR A 61 -3.39 8.76 14.75
C THR A 61 -3.34 9.76 13.60
N ASP A 62 -2.16 10.09 13.11
CA ASP A 62 -1.99 10.99 11.97
C ASP A 62 -2.48 10.37 10.65
N GLU A 63 -2.25 9.07 10.45
CA GLU A 63 -2.88 8.31 9.36
C GLU A 63 -4.41 8.43 9.39
N GLN A 64 -5.03 8.18 10.54
CA GLN A 64 -6.48 8.30 10.69
C GLN A 64 -6.98 9.72 10.45
N LEU A 65 -6.27 10.74 10.94
CA LEU A 65 -6.59 12.14 10.69
C LEU A 65 -6.52 12.50 9.20
N ALA A 66 -5.52 11.98 8.48
CA ALA A 66 -5.39 12.19 7.03
C ALA A 66 -6.55 11.53 6.27
N ILE A 67 -6.89 10.27 6.60
CA ILE A 67 -8.01 9.55 6.00
C ILE A 67 -9.33 10.26 6.29
N GLN A 68 -9.56 10.73 7.52
CA GLN A 68 -10.78 11.43 7.89
C GLN A 68 -10.91 12.77 7.17
N ALA A 69 -9.82 13.53 7.05
CA ALA A 69 -9.80 14.78 6.30
C ALA A 69 -10.12 14.55 4.80
N LEU A 70 -9.56 13.48 4.21
CA LEU A 70 -9.88 13.05 2.83
C LEU A 70 -11.35 12.67 2.68
N ALA A 71 -11.90 11.91 3.62
CA ALA A 71 -13.31 11.52 3.61
C ALA A 71 -14.23 12.74 3.68
N GLN A 72 -13.93 13.71 4.56
CA GLN A 72 -14.69 14.96 4.66
C GLN A 72 -14.60 15.80 3.38
N PHE A 73 -13.42 15.87 2.77
CA PHE A 73 -13.25 16.50 1.47
C PHE A 73 -14.10 15.81 0.40
N ALA A 74 -14.11 14.49 0.36
CA ALA A 74 -14.89 13.71 -0.61
C ALA A 74 -16.40 13.89 -0.40
N ILE A 75 -16.90 13.90 0.84
CA ILE A 75 -18.33 14.16 1.15
C ILE A 75 -18.77 15.53 0.63
N LYS A 76 -17.97 16.57 0.88
CA LYS A 76 -18.26 17.96 0.45
C LYS A 76 -18.30 18.07 -1.08
N ASN A 77 -17.37 17.41 -1.76
CA ASN A 77 -17.23 17.48 -3.21
C ASN A 77 -18.02 16.39 -3.98
N ALA A 78 -18.73 15.51 -3.29
CA ALA A 78 -19.49 14.44 -3.92
C ALA A 78 -20.57 15.02 -4.87
N PRO A 79 -20.63 14.58 -6.15
CA PRO A 79 -21.63 15.07 -7.09
C PRO A 79 -23.03 14.64 -6.67
N LYS A 80 -24.05 15.41 -7.08
CA LYS A 80 -25.45 15.20 -6.66
C LYS A 80 -25.94 13.78 -6.96
N ASN A 81 -25.55 13.19 -8.08
CA ASN A 81 -25.95 11.85 -8.47
C ASN A 81 -25.36 10.77 -7.54
N VAL A 82 -24.09 10.91 -7.16
CA VAL A 82 -23.43 10.01 -6.19
C VAL A 82 -24.06 10.17 -4.82
N ARG A 83 -24.36 11.41 -4.40
CA ARG A 83 -25.04 11.68 -3.13
C ARG A 83 -26.41 11.03 -3.06
N LYS A 84 -27.21 11.13 -4.14
CA LYS A 84 -28.53 10.48 -4.24
C LYS A 84 -28.43 8.96 -4.26
N ALA A 85 -27.47 8.41 -5.01
CA ALA A 85 -27.30 6.96 -5.12
C ALA A 85 -26.80 6.32 -3.83
N ALA A 86 -25.86 6.97 -3.13
CA ALA A 86 -25.29 6.45 -1.89
C ALA A 86 -26.24 6.63 -0.68
N GLY A 87 -27.07 7.68 -0.66
CA GLY A 87 -27.98 7.98 0.43
C GLY A 87 -27.27 8.01 1.78
N ASP A 88 -27.80 7.28 2.76
CA ASP A 88 -27.26 7.21 4.13
C ASP A 88 -25.87 6.57 4.21
N LYS A 89 -25.49 5.77 3.19
CA LYS A 89 -24.18 5.11 3.12
C LYS A 89 -23.08 6.03 2.59
N LEU A 90 -23.40 7.27 2.20
CA LEU A 90 -22.42 8.20 1.63
C LEU A 90 -21.18 8.36 2.51
N GLY A 91 -21.36 8.52 3.82
CA GLY A 91 -20.24 8.67 4.76
C GLY A 91 -19.29 7.48 4.73
N THR A 92 -19.85 6.26 4.78
CA THR A 92 -19.07 5.01 4.72
C THR A 92 -18.38 4.86 3.37
N CYS A 93 -19.07 5.11 2.25
CA CYS A 93 -18.48 5.04 0.92
C CYS A 93 -17.30 6.00 0.76
N MET A 94 -17.44 7.25 1.23
CA MET A 94 -16.37 8.25 1.16
C MET A 94 -15.20 7.90 2.09
N LEU A 95 -15.47 7.29 3.24
CA LEU A 95 -14.43 6.79 4.13
C LEU A 95 -13.63 5.66 3.47
N THR A 96 -14.29 4.68 2.87
CA THR A 96 -13.63 3.59 2.14
C THR A 96 -12.79 4.14 0.98
N LEU A 97 -13.34 5.07 0.18
CA LEU A 97 -12.59 5.72 -0.89
C LEU A 97 -11.36 6.46 -0.37
N ALA A 98 -11.48 7.17 0.75
CA ALA A 98 -10.36 7.87 1.39
C ALA A 98 -9.27 6.91 1.89
N GLN A 99 -9.63 5.74 2.43
CA GLN A 99 -8.67 4.70 2.81
C GLN A 99 -7.88 4.19 1.60
N PHE A 100 -8.57 3.88 0.50
CA PHE A 100 -7.89 3.45 -0.73
C PHE A 100 -7.00 4.54 -1.32
N ALA A 101 -7.47 5.80 -1.34
CA ALA A 101 -6.68 6.93 -1.82
C ALA A 101 -5.43 7.16 -0.96
N PHE A 102 -5.55 7.05 0.37
CA PHE A 102 -4.42 7.18 1.28
C PHE A 102 -3.43 6.01 1.15
N ALA A 103 -3.93 4.78 0.98
CA ALA A 103 -3.09 3.62 0.74
C ALA A 103 -2.30 3.76 -0.57
N GLU A 104 -2.94 4.28 -1.62
CA GLU A 104 -2.28 4.54 -2.91
C GLU A 104 -1.23 5.65 -2.80
N TYR A 105 -1.53 6.75 -2.10
CA TYR A 105 -0.55 7.80 -1.79
C TYR A 105 0.65 7.27 -0.98
N SER A 106 0.39 6.37 -0.03
CA SER A 106 1.41 5.78 0.83
C SER A 106 2.27 4.76 0.09
N ARG A 107 1.73 4.18 -0.99
CA ARG A 107 2.46 3.27 -1.87
C ARG A 107 3.70 3.96 -2.44
N SER A 108 4.83 3.27 -2.36
CA SER A 108 6.10 3.62 -2.98
C SER A 108 6.49 2.49 -3.95
N ALA A 109 7.48 2.71 -4.82
CA ALA A 109 7.95 1.66 -5.74
C ALA A 109 8.45 0.38 -5.01
N ALA A 110 8.78 0.49 -3.72
CA ALA A 110 9.20 -0.61 -2.87
C ALA A 110 8.07 -1.23 -2.01
N THR A 111 6.85 -0.66 -1.97
CA THR A 111 5.76 -1.29 -1.22
C THR A 111 5.16 -2.42 -2.04
N SER A 112 5.51 -3.65 -1.69
CA SER A 112 4.77 -4.84 -2.09
C SER A 112 3.44 -4.87 -1.33
N ALA A 113 2.33 -4.64 -2.00
CA ALA A 113 1.03 -5.03 -1.47
C ALA A 113 0.82 -6.52 -1.76
N THR A 114 0.28 -7.26 -0.80
CA THR A 114 -0.19 -8.62 -1.04
C THR A 114 -1.24 -8.56 -2.14
N CYS A 115 -0.95 -9.21 -3.27
CA CYS A 115 -1.88 -9.26 -4.40
C CYS A 115 -3.23 -9.80 -3.92
N HIS A 116 -4.33 -9.11 -4.23
CA HIS A 116 -5.66 -9.50 -3.77
C HIS A 116 -6.11 -10.86 -4.34
N SER A 117 -5.63 -11.22 -5.54
CA SER A 117 -5.98 -12.47 -6.21
C SER A 117 -5.24 -13.68 -5.66
N CYS A 118 -3.98 -13.52 -5.23
CA CYS A 118 -3.16 -14.64 -4.73
C CYS A 118 -2.73 -14.50 -3.26
N SER A 119 -3.21 -13.48 -2.56
CA SER A 119 -2.81 -13.12 -1.19
C SER A 119 -1.29 -13.06 -0.99
N GLY A 120 -0.54 -12.68 -2.03
CA GLY A 120 0.92 -12.60 -2.02
C GLY A 120 1.67 -13.91 -2.25
N THR A 121 0.98 -15.02 -2.52
CA THR A 121 1.63 -16.31 -2.82
C THR A 121 2.22 -16.39 -4.23
N GLY A 122 1.81 -15.50 -5.13
CA GLY A 122 2.22 -15.51 -6.54
C GLY A 122 1.51 -16.57 -7.39
N PHE A 123 0.65 -17.40 -6.80
CA PHE A 123 -0.07 -18.47 -7.49
C PHE A 123 -1.55 -18.48 -7.16
N ILE A 124 -2.37 -18.85 -8.14
CA ILE A 124 -3.81 -19.09 -7.99
C ILE A 124 -4.04 -20.58 -8.21
N SER A 125 -4.74 -21.23 -7.28
CA SER A 125 -5.06 -22.65 -7.38
C SER A 125 -6.46 -22.87 -7.97
N SER A 126 -6.54 -23.58 -9.09
CA SER A 126 -7.78 -23.92 -9.79
C SER A 126 -7.82 -25.41 -10.11
N HIS A 127 -9.02 -26.00 -10.11
CA HIS A 127 -9.23 -27.36 -10.59
C HIS A 127 -9.28 -27.36 -12.12
N GLU A 128 -8.38 -28.10 -12.74
CA GLU A 128 -8.26 -28.16 -14.20
C GLU A 128 -8.02 -29.59 -14.67
N ASP A 129 -8.46 -29.86 -15.89
CA ASP A 129 -8.27 -31.14 -16.55
C ASP A 129 -6.83 -31.23 -17.08
N VAL A 130 -6.01 -32.00 -16.38
CA VAL A 130 -4.60 -32.21 -16.71
C VAL A 130 -4.45 -33.51 -17.48
N ILE A 131 -3.85 -33.41 -18.68
CA ILE A 131 -3.50 -34.57 -19.49
C ILE A 131 -2.30 -35.27 -18.83
N LYS A 132 -2.53 -36.43 -18.22
CA LYS A 132 -1.46 -37.29 -17.65
C LYS A 132 -0.80 -38.15 -18.71
N HIS A 133 -1.55 -38.49 -19.75
CA HIS A 133 -1.05 -39.23 -20.90
C HIS A 133 -1.82 -38.72 -22.13
N PRO A 134 -1.14 -38.23 -23.18
CA PRO A 134 -1.79 -37.63 -24.35
C PRO A 134 -2.55 -38.62 -25.24
N GLY A 135 -2.42 -39.92 -24.97
CA GLY A 135 -2.94 -40.98 -25.82
C GLY A 135 -1.89 -41.42 -26.84
N ILE A 136 -2.15 -42.52 -27.55
CA ILE A 136 -1.34 -42.97 -28.68
C ILE A 136 -2.27 -43.02 -29.89
N PHE A 137 -1.85 -42.35 -30.95
CA PHE A 137 -2.54 -42.34 -32.24
C PHE A 137 -1.60 -42.96 -33.28
N ASP A 138 -2.14 -43.81 -34.15
CA ASP A 138 -1.39 -44.37 -35.28
C ASP A 138 -1.09 -43.30 -36.35
N ALA A 139 -0.25 -43.65 -37.33
CA ALA A 139 0.11 -42.75 -38.44
C ALA A 139 -1.11 -42.27 -39.25
N ASP A 140 -2.19 -43.05 -39.25
CA ASP A 140 -3.48 -42.71 -39.89
C ASP A 140 -4.42 -41.89 -38.97
N GLY A 141 -3.96 -41.49 -37.78
CA GLY A 141 -4.74 -40.70 -36.81
C GLY A 141 -5.76 -41.50 -36.01
N VAL A 142 -5.77 -42.83 -36.13
CA VAL A 142 -6.68 -43.71 -35.39
C VAL A 142 -6.20 -43.85 -33.94
N GLU A 143 -7.14 -43.70 -32.99
CA GLU A 143 -6.86 -43.81 -31.55
C GLU A 143 -6.56 -45.26 -31.17
N VAL A 144 -5.30 -45.54 -30.82
CA VAL A 144 -4.85 -46.85 -30.30
C VAL A 144 -5.01 -46.91 -28.79
N LYS A 145 -4.83 -45.77 -28.12
CA LYS A 145 -4.95 -45.65 -26.67
C LYS A 145 -5.44 -44.26 -26.29
N ALA A 146 -6.54 -44.22 -25.53
CA ALA A 146 -7.16 -42.99 -25.09
C ALA A 146 -6.23 -42.10 -24.24
N PRO A 147 -6.35 -40.76 -24.37
CA PRO A 147 -5.73 -39.82 -23.45
C PRO A 147 -6.27 -40.03 -22.03
N LYS A 148 -5.37 -40.02 -21.06
CA LYS A 148 -5.73 -40.07 -19.63
C LYS A 148 -5.76 -38.66 -19.08
N ILE A 149 -6.96 -38.12 -18.94
CA ILE A 149 -7.21 -36.80 -18.36
C ILE A 149 -7.64 -36.97 -16.91
N ARG A 150 -7.11 -36.15 -16.00
CA ARG A 150 -7.52 -36.11 -14.60
C ARG A 150 -7.75 -34.68 -14.16
N ASN A 151 -8.86 -34.45 -13.47
CA ASN A 151 -9.12 -33.18 -12.82
C ASN A 151 -8.26 -33.06 -11.56
N GLU A 152 -7.34 -32.10 -11.55
CA GLU A 152 -6.39 -31.90 -10.45
C GLU A 152 -6.26 -30.42 -10.11
N LEU A 153 -5.79 -30.15 -8.90
CA LEU A 153 -5.49 -28.79 -8.45
C LEU A 153 -4.21 -28.30 -9.11
N VAL A 154 -4.33 -27.33 -10.01
CA VAL A 154 -3.22 -26.69 -10.73
C VAL A 154 -2.94 -25.33 -10.13
N LYS A 155 -1.65 -24.96 -10.01
CA LYS A 155 -1.21 -23.63 -9.62
C LYS A 155 -0.84 -22.83 -10.87
N ARG A 156 -1.59 -21.78 -11.17
CA ARG A 156 -1.23 -20.81 -12.20
C ARG A 156 -0.53 -19.61 -11.61
N VAL A 157 0.42 -19.03 -12.35
CA VAL A 157 1.07 -17.79 -11.95
C VAL A 157 0.03 -16.67 -11.92
N CYS A 158 0.04 -15.88 -10.85
CA CYS A 158 -0.78 -14.67 -10.76
C CYS A 158 -0.17 -13.60 -11.68
N GLY A 159 -0.92 -13.22 -12.72
CA GLY A 159 -0.56 -12.13 -13.65
C GLY A 159 -0.84 -10.74 -13.11
#